data_AF-A0A832W6J6-F1
#
_entry.id   AF-A0A832W6J6-F1
#
_cell.length_a   1.000
_cell.length_b   1.000
_cell.length_c   1.000
_cell.angle_alpha   90.00
_cell.angle_beta   90.00
_cell.angle_gamma   90.00
#
_symmetry.space_group_name_H-M   'P 1'
#
loop_
_entity.id
_entity.type
_entity.pdbx_description
1 polymer ?
#
loop_
_entity_poly.entity_id
_entity_poly.type
_entity_poly.pdbx_seq_one_letter_code
_entity_poly.pdbx_strand_id
1 'polypeptide(L)' 'TTDAPHWGGLSGCTFEEAISWGKEAPESHRVQCFCDATIALPIVASGLIGSGVKRARRAP' A
#
# COMPACT_ATOMS: atom_id res chain seq x y z
N THR A 1 -2.54 -1.21 7.39
CA THR A 1 -3.61 -1.94 8.10
C THR A 1 -2.97 -2.70 9.22
N THR A 2 -3.66 -2.87 10.34
CA THR A 2 -3.22 -3.77 11.42
C THR A 2 -3.91 -5.13 11.33
N ASP A 3 -4.84 -5.28 10.38
CA ASP A 3 -5.60 -6.50 10.16
C ASP A 3 -4.74 -7.54 9.42
N ALA A 4 -4.91 -8.80 9.83
CA ALA A 4 -4.12 -9.92 9.34
C ALA A 4 -4.96 -10.80 8.40
N PRO A 5 -4.36 -11.33 7.31
CA PRO A 5 -5.11 -12.04 6.28
C PRO A 5 -5.79 -13.33 6.77
N HIS A 6 -5.26 -13.97 7.81
CA HIS A 6 -5.80 -15.23 8.34
C HIS A 6 -7.20 -15.10 8.95
N TRP A 7 -7.63 -13.88 9.29
CA TRP A 7 -9.00 -13.65 9.75
C TRP A 7 -10.03 -13.67 8.61
N GLY A 8 -9.58 -13.66 7.35
CA GLY A 8 -10.46 -13.68 6.17
C GLY A 8 -11.26 -12.38 5.97
N GLY A 9 -10.86 -11.29 6.63
CA GLY A 9 -11.48 -9.98 6.48
C GLY A 9 -10.94 -9.20 5.28
N LEU A 10 -11.81 -8.41 4.63
CA LEU A 10 -11.41 -7.60 3.47
C LEU A 10 -10.38 -6.52 3.83
N SER A 11 -10.37 -6.02 5.07
CA SER A 11 -9.44 -4.99 5.56
C SER A 11 -7.98 -5.48 5.68
N GLY A 12 -7.78 -6.80 5.72
CA GLY A 12 -6.47 -7.45 5.79
C GLY A 12 -6.21 -8.41 4.64
N CYS A 13 -7.04 -8.42 3.59
CA CYS A 13 -6.88 -9.34 2.47
C CYS A 13 -5.50 -9.20 1.80
N THR A 14 -4.99 -10.32 1.26
CA THR A 14 -3.71 -10.31 0.53
C THR A 14 -3.87 -9.63 -0.83
N PHE A 15 -2.75 -9.25 -1.43
CA PHE A 15 -2.81 -8.70 -2.78
C PHE A 15 -3.24 -9.74 -3.82
N GLU A 16 -2.89 -11.01 -3.62
CA GLU A 16 -3.29 -12.12 -4.48
C GLU A 16 -4.82 -12.29 -4.45
N GLU A 17 -5.43 -12.12 -3.28
CA GLU A 17 -6.87 -12.05 -3.14
C GLU A 17 -7.41 -10.86 -3.94
N ALA A 18 -6.93 -9.64 -3.72
CA ALA A 18 -7.39 -8.46 -4.47
C ALA A 18 -7.29 -8.64 -6.01
N ILE A 19 -6.21 -9.24 -6.50
CA ILE A 19 -5.98 -9.53 -7.92
C ILE A 19 -6.97 -10.56 -8.45
N SER A 20 -7.27 -11.62 -7.70
CA SER A 20 -8.20 -12.66 -8.15
C SER A 20 -9.62 -12.13 -8.41
N TRP A 21 -9.97 -10.99 -7.81
CA TRP A 21 -11.24 -10.27 -8.04
C TRP A 21 -11.12 -9.17 -9.09
N GLY A 22 -9.94 -8.99 -9.69
CA GLY A 22 -9.67 -7.92 -10.66
C GLY A 22 -9.65 -6.51 -10.06
N LYS A 23 -9.46 -6.37 -8.75
CA LYS A 23 -9.38 -5.05 -8.09
C LYS A 23 -8.02 -4.38 -8.26
N GLU A 24 -6.98 -5.17 -8.53
CA GLU A 24 -5.62 -4.73 -8.77
C GLU A 24 -5.06 -5.37 -10.04
N ALA A 25 -4.21 -4.64 -10.77
CA ALA A 25 -3.53 -5.19 -11.94
C ALA A 25 -2.47 -6.22 -11.51
N PRO A 26 -2.31 -7.37 -12.21
CA PRO A 26 -1.32 -8.38 -11.84
C PRO A 26 0.12 -7.86 -11.78
N GLU A 27 0.46 -6.92 -12.66
CA GLU A 27 1.80 -6.34 -12.81
C GLU A 27 2.03 -5.11 -11.92
N SER A 28 1.06 -4.73 -11.07
CA SER A 28 1.23 -3.55 -10.22
C SER A 28 2.30 -3.79 -9.14
N HIS A 29 3.10 -2.75 -8.88
CA HIS A 29 4.01 -2.75 -7.73
C HIS A 29 3.20 -2.60 -6.45
N ARG A 30 3.39 -3.53 -5.51
CA ARG A 30 2.57 -3.67 -4.31
C ARG A 30 3.46 -3.90 -3.09
N VAL A 31 3.12 -3.26 -1.97
CA VAL A 31 3.77 -3.48 -0.67
C VAL A 31 2.75 -3.30 0.44
N GLN A 32 2.78 -4.19 1.44
CA GLN A 32 1.94 -4.08 2.62
C GLN A 32 2.80 -3.88 3.87
N CYS A 33 2.43 -2.88 4.67
CA CYS A 33 3.03 -2.60 5.97
C CYS A 33 1.99 -2.91 7.06
N PHE A 34 2.25 -3.94 7.86
CA PHE A 34 1.45 -4.30 9.02
C PHE A 34 1.85 -3.42 10.21
N CYS A 35 1.29 -2.21 10.24
CA CYS A 35 1.58 -1.19 11.24
C CYS A 35 0.38 -0.26 11.40
N ASP A 36 0.27 0.37 12.57
CA ASP A 36 -0.67 1.46 12.80
C ASP A 36 -0.30 2.66 11.90
N ALA A 37 -1.32 3.30 11.32
CA ALA A 37 -1.12 4.42 10.40
C ALA A 37 -0.43 5.61 11.08
N THR A 38 -0.70 5.84 12.37
CA THR A 38 -0.11 6.95 13.14
C THR A 38 1.39 6.79 13.34
N ILE A 39 1.91 5.56 13.24
CA ILE A 39 3.34 5.26 13.34
C ILE A 39 3.99 5.27 11.95
N ALA A 40 3.43 4.53 10.99
CA ALA A 40 4.05 4.34 9.69
C ALA A 40 3.96 5.59 8.79
N LEU A 41 2.83 6.31 8.81
CA LEU A 41 2.59 7.41 7.88
C LEU A 41 3.57 8.58 8.05
N PRO A 42 3.90 9.05 9.26
CA PRO A 42 4.90 10.11 9.44
C PRO A 42 6.29 9.73 8.91
N ILE A 43 6.71 8.47 9.07
CA ILE A 43 8.01 7.98 8.60
C ILE A 43 8.05 7.98 7.06
N VAL A 44 7.02 7.42 6.42
CA VAL A 44 6.91 7.39 4.95
C VAL A 44 6.88 8.81 4.39
N ALA A 45 6.09 9.71 4.99
CA ALA A 45 6.01 11.10 4.56
C ALA A 45 7.37 11.81 4.69
N SER A 46 8.06 11.65 5.82
CA SER A 46 9.39 12.21 6.05
C SER A 46 10.41 11.70 5.03
N GLY A 47 10.42 10.39 4.74
CA GLY A 47 11.31 9.81 3.74
C GLY A 47 11.06 10.31 2.31
N LEU A 48 9.78 10.48 1.93
CA LEU A 48 9.41 11.05 0.63
C LEU A 48 9.86 12.51 0.51
N ILE A 49 9.68 13.32 1.56
CA ILE A 49 10.12 14.72 1.59
C ILE A 49 11.65 14.80 1.54
N GLY A 50 12.36 14.03 2.38
CA GLY A 50 13.81 14.05 2.48
C GLY A 50 14.55 13.49 1.26
N SER A 51 13.94 12.55 0.52
CA SER A 51 14.53 12.00 -0.71
C SER A 51 14.44 12.93 -1.91
N GLY A 52 13.67 14.02 -1.82
CA GLY A 52 13.51 14.98 -2.92
C GLY A 52 12.82 14.41 -4.16
N VAL A 53 12.11 13.27 -4.02
CA VAL A 53 11.43 12.62 -5.13
C VAL A 53 10.36 13.57 -5.69
N LYS A 54 10.37 13.79 -7.01
CA LYS A 54 9.35 14.61 -7.68
C LYS A 54 8.24 13.71 -8.18
N ARG A 55 6.99 14.09 -7.90
CA ARG A 55 5.83 13.38 -8.42
C ARG A 55 5.87 13.43 -9.95
N ALA A 56 5.87 12.26 -10.60
CA ALA A 56 5.76 12.19 -12.04
C ALA A 56 4.44 12.84 -12.47
N ARG A 57 4.52 13.89 -13.29
CA ARG A 57 3.33 14.53 -13.86
C ARG A 57 2.80 13.58 -14.93
N ARG A 58 1.60 13.04 -14.75
CA ARG A 58 0.94 12.30 -15.83
C ARG A 58 0.61 13.31 -16.93
N ALA A 59 1.08 13.07 -18.15
CA ALA A 59 0.64 13.83 -19.32
C ALA A 59 -0.89 13.71 -19.44
N PRO A 60 -1.59 14.78 -19.89
CA PRO A 60 -3.05 14.74 -20.08
C PRO A 60 -3.48 13.63 -21.03
#